data_AF-A0A0M9WDK0-F1
#
_entry.id   AF-A0A0M9WDK0-F1
#
_cell.length_a   1.000
_cell.length_b   1.000
_cell.length_c   1.000
_cell.angle_alpha   90.00
_cell.angle_beta   90.00
_cell.angle_gamma   90.00
#
_symmetry.space_group_name_H-M   'P 1'
#
loop_
_entity.id
_entity.type
_entity.pdbx_description
1 polymer ?
#
loop_
_entity_poly.entity_id
_entity_poly.type
_entity_poly.pdbx_seq_one_letter_code
_entity_poly.pdbx_strand_id
1 'polypeptide(L)'
;MYTSRSTNEWIFGGLMATQAILILAIEIFILVEWQLWMRPQAIQITPSYIVPINAGIIWFACVYEFLLSVDAMRHKNNILLFAICVSNVFATAFAAMQYPAMKGFCESMPKERAMYDIPLVDIERNIWPQIRGPQLAVAILVGLCTLGIWGLAFQLHKQYAWSIYRSVQGDSRIRARYLAYEVYVVFVKLGAFFVVCFVLHYGLIDVHFIEPEFGLTMSIPPALTVVIVLGSLSAIWP
;
A
#
# COMPACT_ATOMS: atom_id res chain seq x y z
N MET A 1 -32.77 -6.70 7.84
CA MET A 1 -32.51 -7.00 9.27
C MET A 1 -31.02 -6.83 9.53
N TYR A 2 -30.64 -5.73 10.18
CA TYR A 2 -29.25 -5.31 10.39
C TYR A 2 -28.79 -5.81 11.76
N THR A 3 -28.15 -6.98 11.80
CA THR A 3 -27.75 -7.65 13.05
C THR A 3 -26.39 -7.13 13.51
N SER A 4 -26.38 -6.36 14.60
CA SER A 4 -25.24 -6.05 15.50
C SER A 4 -23.84 -6.24 14.90
N ARG A 5 -23.30 -5.17 14.32
CA ARG A 5 -21.87 -5.04 13.97
C ARG A 5 -21.05 -5.24 15.24
N SER A 6 -20.18 -6.26 15.30
CA SER A 6 -19.49 -6.60 16.55
C SER A 6 -18.51 -5.47 16.92
N THR A 7 -18.33 -5.17 18.20
CA THR A 7 -17.39 -4.14 18.66
C THR A 7 -15.97 -4.38 18.10
N ASN A 8 -15.58 -5.64 17.92
CA ASN A 8 -14.27 -6.04 17.40
C ASN A 8 -14.07 -5.64 15.94
N GLU A 9 -15.12 -5.70 15.11
CA GLU A 9 -15.10 -5.23 13.73
C GLU A 9 -14.76 -3.73 13.68
N TRP A 10 -15.41 -2.92 14.50
CA TRP A 10 -15.11 -1.48 14.58
C TRP A 10 -13.71 -1.18 15.09
N ILE A 11 -13.22 -1.94 16.07
CA ILE A 11 -11.84 -1.79 16.58
C ILE A 11 -10.84 -2.11 15.46
N PHE A 12 -11.05 -3.18 14.71
CA PHE A 12 -10.19 -3.56 13.59
C PHE A 12 -10.16 -2.49 12.50
N GLY A 13 -11.33 -2.03 12.04
CA GLY A 13 -11.43 -0.97 11.04
C GLY A 13 -10.84 0.36 11.53
N GLY A 14 -11.02 0.69 12.82
CA GLY A 14 -10.42 1.87 13.45
C GLY A 14 -8.90 1.80 13.53
N LEU A 15 -8.34 0.63 13.82
CA LEU A 15 -6.89 0.40 13.82
C LEU A 15 -6.30 0.60 12.42
N MET A 16 -6.92 0.03 11.38
CA MET A 16 -6.50 0.20 9.98
C MET A 16 -6.58 1.67 9.54
N ALA A 17 -7.66 2.37 9.91
CA ALA A 17 -7.80 3.80 9.61
C ALA A 17 -6.71 4.63 10.30
N THR A 18 -6.43 4.34 11.58
CA THR A 18 -5.41 5.05 12.36
C THR A 18 -4.01 4.79 11.79
N GLN A 19 -3.70 3.55 11.44
CA GLN A 19 -2.46 3.18 10.74
C GLN A 19 -2.31 4.01 9.46
N ALA A 20 -3.33 4.03 8.59
CA ALA A 20 -3.26 4.73 7.33
C ALA A 20 -3.07 6.24 7.50
N ILE A 21 -3.81 6.88 8.41
CA ILE A 21 -3.71 8.33 8.66
C ILE A 21 -2.32 8.71 9.20
N LEU A 22 -1.79 7.96 10.16
CA LEU A 22 -0.49 8.26 10.75
C LEU A 22 0.65 8.09 9.75
N ILE A 23 0.63 7.01 8.95
CA ILE A 23 1.65 6.77 7.93
C ILE A 23 1.59 7.85 6.85
N LEU A 24 0.38 8.18 6.36
CA LEU A 24 0.19 9.26 5.39
C LEU A 24 0.75 10.59 5.92
N ALA A 25 0.45 10.95 7.17
CA ALA A 25 0.92 12.20 7.76
C ALA A 25 2.46 12.28 7.83
N ILE A 26 3.11 11.19 8.28
CA ILE A 26 4.58 11.15 8.40
C ILE A 26 5.24 11.16 7.01
N GLU A 27 4.74 10.38 6.07
CA GLU A 27 5.28 10.34 4.70
C GLU A 27 5.07 11.67 3.96
N ILE A 28 3.94 12.35 4.16
CA ILE A 28 3.73 13.72 3.63
C ILE A 28 4.79 14.68 4.18
N PHE A 29 5.06 14.63 5.48
CA PHE A 29 6.11 15.46 6.09
C PHE A 29 7.49 15.19 5.45
N ILE A 30 7.84 13.91 5.25
CA ILE A 30 9.11 13.52 4.61
C ILE A 30 9.18 14.02 3.17
N LEU A 31 8.09 13.90 2.40
CA LEU A 31 8.04 14.41 1.03
C LEU A 31 8.14 15.93 0.96
N VAL A 32 7.53 16.66 1.89
CA VAL A 32 7.63 18.13 1.93
C VAL A 32 9.07 18.56 2.22
N GLU A 33 9.72 17.97 3.24
CA GLU A 33 11.12 18.28 3.54
C GLU A 33 12.06 17.92 2.38
N TRP A 34 11.78 16.81 1.70
CA TRP A 34 12.50 16.43 0.49
C TRP A 34 12.29 17.43 -0.65
N GLN A 35 11.05 17.86 -0.91
CA GLN A 35 10.77 18.85 -1.97
C GLN A 35 11.39 20.22 -1.68
N LEU A 36 11.48 20.64 -0.42
CA LEU A 36 12.13 21.88 -0.02
C LEU A 36 13.65 21.84 -0.20
N TRP A 37 14.25 20.65 -0.19
CA TRP A 37 15.70 20.45 -0.39
C TRP A 37 16.09 20.30 -1.86
N MET A 38 15.15 19.81 -2.67
CA MET A 38 15.35 19.52 -4.08
C MET A 38 15.26 20.80 -4.92
N ARG A 39 16.30 21.10 -5.71
CA ARG A 39 16.21 22.21 -6.68
C ARG A 39 15.40 21.78 -7.91
N PRO A 40 14.70 22.69 -8.60
CA PRO A 40 13.85 22.34 -9.74
C PRO A 40 14.61 21.68 -10.90
N GLN A 41 15.94 21.87 -11.00
CA GLN A 41 16.80 21.22 -12.01
C GLN A 41 16.97 19.71 -11.78
N ALA A 42 16.65 19.21 -10.59
CA ALA A 42 16.90 17.82 -10.23
C ALA A 42 15.94 16.82 -10.88
N ILE A 43 14.85 17.30 -11.51
CA ILE A 43 13.92 16.48 -12.34
C ILE A 43 14.60 15.83 -13.55
N GLN A 44 15.82 16.28 -13.90
CA GLN A 44 16.58 15.75 -15.03
C GLN A 44 17.23 14.38 -14.75
N ILE A 45 17.33 13.97 -13.48
CA ILE A 45 18.07 12.78 -13.07
C ILE A 45 17.12 11.73 -12.48
N THR A 46 17.18 10.49 -12.98
CA THR A 46 16.30 9.38 -12.59
C THR A 46 16.22 9.12 -11.07
N PRO A 47 17.35 9.11 -10.32
CA PRO A 47 17.34 9.06 -8.86
C PRO A 47 16.30 9.96 -8.18
N SER A 48 16.02 11.16 -8.71
CA SER A 48 15.07 12.11 -8.13
C SER A 48 13.68 11.54 -7.90
N TYR A 49 13.25 10.58 -8.71
CA TYR A 49 11.91 10.03 -8.65
C TYR A 49 11.75 8.93 -7.60
N ILE A 50 12.84 8.33 -7.12
CA ILE A 50 12.81 7.17 -6.21
C ILE A 50 12.06 7.50 -4.90
N VAL A 51 12.34 8.66 -4.31
CA VAL A 51 11.73 9.11 -3.05
C VAL A 51 10.22 9.33 -3.18
N PRO A 52 9.73 10.20 -4.09
CA PRO A 52 8.29 10.44 -4.25
C PRO A 52 7.52 9.18 -4.68
N ILE A 53 8.10 8.31 -5.51
CA ILE A 53 7.45 7.07 -5.94
C ILE A 53 7.31 6.09 -4.76
N ASN A 54 8.38 5.88 -3.98
CA ASN A 54 8.32 4.97 -2.84
C ASN A 54 7.28 5.42 -1.79
N ALA A 55 7.23 6.72 -1.49
CA ALA A 55 6.20 7.28 -0.62
C ALA A 55 4.80 7.09 -1.21
N GLY A 56 4.61 7.34 -2.51
CA GLY A 56 3.34 7.13 -3.21
C GLY A 56 2.86 5.67 -3.16
N ILE A 57 3.77 4.70 -3.27
CA ILE A 57 3.45 3.27 -3.14
C ILE A 57 2.96 2.96 -1.72
N ILE A 58 3.64 3.47 -0.68
CA ILE A 58 3.20 3.28 0.72
C ILE A 58 1.84 3.93 0.97
N TRP A 59 1.57 5.12 0.41
CA TRP A 59 0.27 5.77 0.51
C TRP A 59 -0.83 4.92 -0.10
N PHE A 60 -0.60 4.45 -1.33
CA PHE A 60 -1.53 3.60 -2.03
C PHE A 60 -1.76 2.29 -1.27
N ALA A 61 -0.71 1.67 -0.75
CA ALA A 61 -0.78 0.47 0.10
C ALA A 61 -1.68 0.69 1.32
N CYS A 62 -1.43 1.75 2.10
CA CYS A 62 -2.19 2.01 3.32
C CYS A 62 -3.67 2.29 3.05
N VAL A 63 -3.97 3.09 2.02
CA VAL A 63 -5.35 3.41 1.64
C VAL A 63 -6.06 2.18 1.10
N TYR A 64 -5.39 1.41 0.24
CA TYR A 64 -5.97 0.21 -0.35
C TYR A 64 -6.24 -0.88 0.70
N GLU A 65 -5.31 -1.12 1.62
CA GLU A 65 -5.51 -2.05 2.73
C GLU A 65 -6.66 -1.62 3.65
N PHE A 66 -6.82 -0.32 3.91
CA PHE A 66 -7.97 0.19 4.63
C PHE A 66 -9.28 -0.09 3.88
N LEU A 67 -9.36 0.17 2.57
CA LEU A 67 -10.55 -0.12 1.76
C LEU A 67 -10.88 -1.63 1.75
N LEU A 68 -9.86 -2.49 1.60
CA LEU A 68 -10.03 -3.93 1.70
C LEU A 68 -10.51 -4.37 3.08
N SER A 69 -10.06 -3.72 4.16
CA SER A 69 -10.52 -4.03 5.51
C SER A 69 -12.02 -3.75 5.68
N VAL A 70 -12.51 -2.63 5.15
CA VAL A 70 -13.94 -2.29 5.17
C VAL A 70 -14.74 -3.31 4.36
N ASP A 71 -14.23 -3.72 3.21
CA ASP A 71 -14.86 -4.72 2.34
C ASP A 71 -14.90 -6.11 3.00
N ALA A 72 -13.80 -6.55 3.61
CA ALA A 72 -13.70 -7.81 4.35
C ALA A 72 -14.74 -7.89 5.47
N MET A 73 -14.93 -6.78 6.20
CA MET A 73 -15.92 -6.69 7.28
C MET A 73 -17.36 -6.71 6.76
N ARG A 74 -17.64 -6.01 5.66
CA ARG A 74 -19.00 -5.98 5.06
C ARG A 74 -19.43 -7.35 4.55
N HIS A 75 -18.52 -8.06 3.88
CA HIS A 75 -18.80 -9.38 3.32
C HIS A 75 -18.53 -10.54 4.28
N LYS A 76 -17.95 -10.27 5.47
CA LYS A 76 -17.49 -11.28 6.45
C LYS A 76 -16.58 -12.32 5.81
N ASN A 77 -15.75 -11.89 4.85
CA ASN A 77 -14.87 -12.76 4.09
C ASN A 77 -13.59 -13.03 4.89
N ASN A 78 -13.46 -14.27 5.35
CA ASN A 78 -12.35 -14.70 6.18
C ASN A 78 -11.02 -14.81 5.39
N ILE A 79 -11.09 -15.21 4.12
CA ILE A 79 -9.91 -15.34 3.27
C ILE A 79 -9.33 -13.94 2.97
N LEU A 80 -10.20 -12.95 2.76
CA LEU A 80 -9.76 -11.57 2.55
C LEU A 80 -9.07 -11.00 3.80
N LEU A 81 -9.56 -11.34 5.00
CA LEU A 81 -8.93 -10.93 6.27
C LEU A 81 -7.50 -11.47 6.38
N PHE A 82 -7.29 -12.75 6.04
CA PHE A 82 -5.95 -13.35 6.00
C PHE A 82 -5.06 -12.66 4.96
N ALA A 83 -5.59 -12.39 3.77
CA ALA A 83 -4.89 -11.68 2.70
C ALA A 83 -4.43 -10.27 3.13
N ILE A 84 -5.26 -9.52 3.87
CA ILE A 84 -4.89 -8.21 4.43
C ILE A 84 -3.73 -8.35 5.42
N CYS A 85 -3.74 -9.37 6.27
CA CYS A 85 -2.65 -9.60 7.24
C CYS A 85 -1.32 -9.88 6.54
N VAL A 86 -1.35 -10.64 5.45
CA VAL A 86 -0.16 -10.92 4.63
C VAL A 86 0.29 -9.67 3.87
N SER A 87 -0.64 -8.91 3.29
CA SER A 87 -0.35 -7.64 2.61
C SER A 87 0.36 -6.65 3.55
N ASN A 88 -0.13 -6.51 4.79
CA ASN A 88 0.46 -5.57 5.73
C ASN A 88 1.88 -5.99 6.19
N VAL A 89 2.19 -7.29 6.18
CA VAL A 89 3.57 -7.77 6.38
C VAL A 89 4.46 -7.34 5.21
N PHE A 90 3.97 -7.42 3.98
CA PHE A 90 4.70 -6.90 2.82
C PHE A 90 4.87 -5.38 2.88
N ALA A 91 3.85 -4.63 3.31
CA ALA A 91 3.95 -3.19 3.51
C ALA A 91 5.01 -2.84 4.57
N THR A 92 5.09 -3.62 5.67
CA THR A 92 6.14 -3.48 6.69
C THR A 92 7.53 -3.73 6.10
N ALA A 93 7.70 -4.80 5.32
CA ALA A 93 8.96 -5.12 4.66
C ALA A 93 9.39 -4.00 3.69
N PHE A 94 8.44 -3.46 2.92
CA PHE A 94 8.70 -2.35 2.01
C PHE A 94 9.13 -1.09 2.76
N ALA A 95 8.42 -0.71 3.83
CA ALA A 95 8.78 0.43 4.67
C ALA A 95 10.18 0.26 5.30
N ALA A 96 10.55 -0.97 5.70
CA ALA A 96 11.88 -1.26 6.21
C ALA A 96 12.97 -1.11 5.13
N MET A 97 12.70 -1.52 3.88
CA MET A 97 13.61 -1.35 2.74
C MET A 97 13.75 0.12 2.31
N GLN A 98 12.75 0.95 2.56
CA GLN A 98 12.76 2.37 2.21
C GLN A 98 13.80 3.17 3.02
N TYR A 99 14.14 2.73 4.24
CA TYR A 99 15.14 3.40 5.08
C TYR A 99 16.56 3.38 4.48
N PRO A 100 17.16 2.22 4.15
CA PRO A 100 18.48 2.19 3.51
C PRO A 100 18.46 2.81 2.11
N ALA A 101 17.36 2.71 1.37
CA ALA A 101 17.20 3.38 0.07
C ALA A 101 17.29 4.91 0.21
N MET A 102 16.55 5.48 1.18
CA MET A 102 16.59 6.92 1.47
C MET A 102 17.98 7.37 1.96
N LYS A 103 18.65 6.54 2.77
CA LYS A 103 20.02 6.82 3.21
C LYS A 103 21.00 6.90 2.04
N GLY A 104 20.99 5.88 1.19
CA GLY A 104 21.85 5.82 0.01
C GLY A 104 21.61 7.01 -0.92
N PHE A 105 20.34 7.37 -1.11
CA PHE A 105 19.93 8.54 -1.89
C PHE A 105 20.48 9.85 -1.32
N CYS A 106 20.38 10.07 0.00
CA CYS A 106 20.90 11.28 0.64
C CYS A 106 22.44 11.37 0.58
N GLU A 107 23.14 10.23 0.52
CA GLU A 107 24.60 10.17 0.42
C GLU A 107 25.13 10.29 -1.03
N SER A 108 24.34 9.86 -2.02
CA SER A 108 24.71 9.92 -3.45
C SER A 108 24.38 11.28 -4.08
N MET A 109 23.20 11.84 -3.78
CA MET A 109 22.68 13.06 -4.42
C MET A 109 23.60 14.29 -4.34
N PRO A 110 24.26 14.62 -3.20
CA PRO A 110 25.17 15.76 -3.13
C PRO A 110 26.41 15.65 -4.02
N LYS A 111 26.76 14.43 -4.45
CA LYS A 111 27.91 14.14 -5.32
C LYS A 111 27.54 14.25 -6.80
N GLU A 112 26.26 14.16 -7.13
CA GLU A 112 25.77 14.30 -8.50
C GLU A 112 25.70 15.78 -8.91
N ARG A 113 25.94 16.03 -10.19
CA ARG A 113 25.99 17.37 -10.79
C ARG A 113 25.17 17.35 -12.08
N ALA A 114 24.41 18.43 -12.31
CA ALA A 114 23.60 18.56 -13.51
C ALA A 114 24.49 19.05 -14.66
N MET A 115 23.90 19.15 -15.86
CA MET A 115 24.54 19.83 -16.99
C MET A 115 24.98 21.24 -16.53
N TYR A 116 26.23 21.61 -16.83
CA TYR A 116 26.89 22.85 -16.37
C TYR A 116 27.34 22.92 -14.90
N ASP A 117 27.58 21.78 -14.25
CA ASP A 117 28.13 21.68 -12.87
C ASP A 117 27.25 22.36 -11.79
N ILE A 118 25.97 22.53 -12.09
CA ILE A 118 25.01 23.10 -11.14
C ILE A 118 24.68 22.00 -10.11
N PRO A 119 24.77 22.29 -8.80
CA PRO A 119 24.37 21.33 -7.79
C PRO A 119 22.86 21.09 -7.88
N LEU A 120 22.45 19.82 -7.93
CA LEU A 120 21.03 19.42 -7.97
C LEU A 120 20.29 19.72 -6.67
N VAL A 121 21.04 19.96 -5.62
CA VAL A 121 20.57 19.93 -4.25
C VAL A 121 21.30 21.00 -3.45
N ASP A 122 20.62 21.56 -2.45
CA ASP A 122 21.25 22.50 -1.53
C ASP A 122 22.29 21.80 -0.64
N ILE A 123 23.56 21.92 -1.05
CA ILE A 123 24.74 21.35 -0.36
C ILE A 123 24.88 21.91 1.07
N GLU A 124 24.40 23.13 1.30
CA GLU A 124 24.47 23.80 2.61
C GLU A 124 23.51 23.18 3.64
N ARG A 125 22.46 22.48 3.19
CA ARG A 125 21.44 21.90 4.06
C ARG A 125 21.55 20.37 4.09
N ASN A 126 21.99 19.81 5.21
CA ASN A 126 21.95 18.37 5.43
C ASN A 126 20.58 17.94 5.97
N ILE A 127 19.76 17.31 5.12
CA ILE A 127 18.42 16.81 5.48
C ILE A 127 18.41 15.46 6.19
N TRP A 128 19.48 14.67 6.06
CA TRP A 128 19.53 13.31 6.61
C TRP A 128 19.23 13.23 8.12
N PRO A 129 19.81 14.09 9.00
CA PRO A 129 19.47 14.04 10.43
C PRO A 129 18.00 14.39 10.72
N GLN A 130 17.34 15.17 9.85
CA GLN A 130 15.93 15.54 10.02
C GLN A 130 14.98 14.42 9.58
N ILE A 131 15.30 13.73 8.48
CA ILE A 131 14.43 12.71 7.87
C ILE A 131 14.65 11.31 8.45
N ARG A 132 15.85 11.02 8.99
CA ARG A 132 16.20 9.71 9.55
C ARG A 132 15.21 9.24 10.63
N GLY A 133 14.81 10.13 11.53
CA GLY A 133 13.88 9.82 12.61
C GLY A 133 12.49 9.47 12.10
N PRO A 134 11.83 10.36 11.32
CA PRO A 134 10.55 10.09 10.68
C PRO A 134 10.52 8.80 9.85
N GLN A 135 11.55 8.54 9.04
CA GLN A 135 11.60 7.35 8.18
C GLN A 135 11.67 6.05 8.99
N LEU A 136 12.45 6.04 10.08
CA LEU A 136 12.49 4.90 10.99
C LEU A 136 11.17 4.75 11.76
N ALA A 137 10.52 5.86 12.12
CA ALA A 137 9.25 5.86 12.81
C ALA A 137 8.14 5.22 11.96
N VAL A 138 8.11 5.45 10.63
CA VAL A 138 7.17 4.78 9.72
C VAL A 138 7.32 3.26 9.80
N ALA A 139 8.55 2.74 9.63
CA ALA A 139 8.79 1.29 9.65
C ALA A 139 8.39 0.65 11.00
N ILE A 140 8.70 1.30 12.12
CA ILE A 140 8.32 0.83 13.46
C ILE A 140 6.80 0.88 13.65
N LEU A 141 6.16 1.98 13.24
CA LEU A 141 4.72 2.18 13.41
C LEU A 141 3.93 1.15 12.60
N VAL A 142 4.27 0.96 11.33
CA VAL A 142 3.67 -0.07 10.47
C VAL A 142 3.82 -1.43 11.14
N GLY A 143 5.04 -1.80 11.56
CA GLY A 143 5.29 -3.10 12.20
C GLY A 143 4.50 -3.32 13.49
N LEU A 144 4.39 -2.31 14.36
CA LEU A 144 3.57 -2.38 15.57
C LEU A 144 2.08 -2.53 15.24
N CYS A 145 1.59 -1.77 14.27
CA CYS A 145 0.21 -1.90 13.81
C CYS A 145 -0.05 -3.27 13.20
N THR A 146 0.88 -3.84 12.43
CA THR A 146 0.78 -5.20 11.86
C THR A 146 0.62 -6.26 12.94
N LEU A 147 1.38 -6.18 14.04
CA LEU A 147 1.24 -7.10 15.17
C LEU A 147 -0.16 -6.98 15.82
N GLY A 148 -0.65 -5.74 16.01
CA GLY A 148 -2.01 -5.49 16.52
C GLY A 148 -3.10 -6.04 15.60
N ILE A 149 -2.93 -5.85 14.29
CA ILE A 149 -3.83 -6.34 13.24
C ILE A 149 -3.86 -7.87 13.23
N TRP A 150 -2.72 -8.54 13.37
CA TRP A 150 -2.66 -10.00 13.48
C TRP A 150 -3.43 -10.52 14.70
N GLY A 151 -3.26 -9.89 15.86
CA GLY A 151 -3.96 -10.25 17.08
C GLY A 151 -5.49 -10.12 16.94
N LEU A 152 -5.96 -9.00 16.39
CA LEU A 152 -7.38 -8.77 16.14
C LEU A 152 -7.93 -9.68 15.04
N ALA A 153 -7.17 -9.87 13.96
CA ALA A 153 -7.55 -10.73 12.85
C ALA A 153 -7.76 -12.18 13.30
N PHE A 154 -6.96 -12.70 14.24
CA PHE A 154 -7.18 -14.03 14.80
C PHE A 154 -8.54 -14.14 15.52
N GLN A 155 -8.95 -13.09 16.24
CA GLN A 155 -10.26 -13.06 16.91
C GLN A 155 -11.41 -12.99 15.89
N LEU A 156 -11.28 -12.14 14.86
CA LEU A 156 -12.28 -12.02 13.80
C LEU A 156 -12.37 -13.32 12.96
N HIS A 157 -11.23 -13.95 12.66
CA HIS A 157 -11.17 -15.22 11.94
C HIS A 157 -12.01 -16.30 12.63
N LYS A 158 -11.91 -16.41 13.97
CA LYS A 158 -12.71 -17.35 14.76
C LYS A 158 -14.22 -17.03 14.67
N GLN A 159 -14.59 -15.75 14.69
CA GLN A 159 -15.98 -15.31 14.56
C GLN A 159 -16.55 -15.62 13.16
N TYR A 160 -15.77 -15.37 12.10
CA TYR A 160 -16.17 -15.62 10.72
C TYR A 160 -16.23 -17.11 10.39
N ALA A 161 -15.24 -17.89 10.83
CA ALA A 161 -15.27 -19.36 10.68
C ALA A 161 -16.50 -19.97 11.36
N TRP A 162 -16.86 -19.48 12.55
CA TRP A 162 -18.07 -19.91 13.25
C TRP A 162 -19.36 -19.51 12.52
N SER A 163 -19.41 -18.29 11.96
CA SER A 163 -20.57 -17.82 11.18
C SER A 163 -20.78 -18.65 9.92
N ILE A 164 -19.72 -18.95 9.17
CA ILE A 164 -19.76 -19.78 7.96
C ILE A 164 -20.21 -21.21 8.29
N TYR A 165 -19.72 -21.77 9.40
CA TYR A 165 -20.13 -23.09 9.86
C TYR A 165 -21.64 -23.18 10.14
N ARG A 166 -22.22 -22.11 10.70
CA ARG A 166 -23.66 -22.07 11.03
C ARG A 166 -24.55 -21.83 9.82
N SER A 167 -24.09 -21.06 8.83
CA SER A 167 -24.89 -20.74 7.63
C SER A 167 -24.88 -21.86 6.58
N VAL A 168 -23.84 -22.68 6.54
CA VAL A 168 -23.69 -23.78 5.57
C VAL A 168 -23.96 -25.12 6.25
N GLN A 169 -25.18 -25.31 6.78
CA GLN A 169 -25.65 -26.62 7.21
C GLN A 169 -26.14 -27.41 5.98
N GLY A 170 -25.35 -28.37 5.50
CA GLY A 170 -25.91 -29.48 4.71
C GLY A 170 -25.07 -30.07 3.58
N ASP A 171 -24.34 -29.27 2.81
CA ASP A 171 -23.65 -29.79 1.60
C ASP A 171 -22.20 -29.30 1.46
N SER A 172 -21.26 -30.25 1.47
CA SER A 172 -19.83 -30.00 1.32
C SER A 172 -19.45 -29.51 -0.09
N ARG A 173 -20.24 -29.85 -1.12
CA ARG A 173 -19.98 -29.44 -2.51
C ARG A 173 -20.24 -27.96 -2.73
N ILE A 174 -21.33 -27.43 -2.18
CA ILE A 174 -21.68 -26.00 -2.26
C ILE A 174 -20.64 -25.17 -1.50
N ARG A 175 -20.21 -25.65 -0.33
CA ARG A 175 -19.15 -25.02 0.47
C ARG A 175 -17.83 -24.89 -0.30
N ALA A 176 -17.41 -25.96 -0.99
CA ALA A 176 -16.16 -25.95 -1.76
C ALA A 176 -16.20 -24.95 -2.91
N ARG A 177 -17.32 -24.87 -3.65
CA ARG A 177 -17.52 -23.90 -4.73
C ARG A 177 -17.52 -22.46 -4.23
N TYR A 178 -18.18 -22.21 -3.10
CA TYR A 178 -18.20 -20.89 -2.47
C TYR A 178 -16.79 -20.45 -2.01
N LEU A 179 -16.03 -21.35 -1.38
CA LEU A 179 -14.65 -21.07 -0.97
C LEU A 179 -13.77 -20.76 -2.17
N ALA A 180 -13.87 -21.55 -3.26
CA ALA A 180 -13.11 -21.29 -4.48
C ALA A 180 -13.43 -19.91 -5.09
N TYR A 181 -14.71 -19.50 -5.05
CA TYR A 181 -15.12 -18.18 -5.49
C TYR A 181 -14.53 -17.06 -4.60
N GLU A 182 -14.59 -17.21 -3.27
CA GLU A 182 -13.99 -16.22 -2.36
C GLU A 182 -12.49 -16.09 -2.57
N VAL A 183 -11.77 -17.21 -2.73
CA VAL A 183 -10.34 -17.22 -3.06
C VAL A 183 -10.11 -16.46 -4.36
N TYR A 184 -10.85 -16.77 -5.43
CA TYR A 184 -10.71 -16.09 -6.72
C TYR A 184 -10.87 -14.57 -6.59
N VAL A 185 -11.94 -14.10 -5.93
CA VAL A 185 -12.18 -12.66 -5.74
C VAL A 185 -11.06 -12.00 -4.95
N VAL A 186 -10.56 -12.65 -3.89
CA VAL A 186 -9.45 -12.12 -3.09
C VAL A 186 -8.17 -12.02 -3.91
N PHE A 187 -7.85 -13.05 -4.70
CA PHE A 187 -6.69 -13.06 -5.59
C PHE A 187 -6.79 -11.97 -6.66
N VAL A 188 -7.96 -11.72 -7.23
CA VAL A 188 -8.16 -10.63 -8.20
C VAL A 188 -7.93 -9.27 -7.55
N LYS A 189 -8.50 -9.02 -6.36
CA LYS A 189 -8.32 -7.75 -5.64
C LYS A 189 -6.87 -7.51 -5.23
N LEU A 190 -6.23 -8.52 -4.65
CA LEU A 190 -4.85 -8.43 -4.19
C LEU A 190 -3.86 -8.39 -5.36
N GLY A 191 -4.09 -9.20 -6.40
CA GLY A 191 -3.28 -9.22 -7.62
C GLY A 191 -3.31 -7.88 -8.35
N ALA A 192 -4.47 -7.25 -8.46
CA ALA A 192 -4.58 -5.92 -9.07
C ALA A 192 -3.75 -4.87 -8.33
N PHE A 193 -3.75 -4.92 -6.99
CA PHE A 193 -2.91 -4.06 -6.16
C PHE A 193 -1.42 -4.27 -6.42
N PHE A 194 -0.96 -5.52 -6.43
CA PHE A 194 0.45 -5.82 -6.71
C PHE A 194 0.87 -5.39 -8.11
N VAL A 195 0.02 -5.54 -9.12
CA VAL A 195 0.30 -5.06 -10.48
C VAL A 195 0.43 -3.54 -10.50
N VAL A 196 -0.47 -2.80 -9.84
CA VAL A 196 -0.37 -1.33 -9.76
C VAL A 196 0.93 -0.90 -9.08
N CYS A 197 1.27 -1.48 -7.94
CA CYS A 197 2.51 -1.17 -7.22
C CYS A 197 3.75 -1.52 -8.06
N PHE A 198 3.75 -2.68 -8.72
CA PHE A 198 4.84 -3.11 -9.60
C PHE A 198 5.03 -2.15 -10.77
N VAL A 199 3.93 -1.76 -11.43
CA VAL A 199 3.98 -0.83 -12.56
C VAL A 199 4.45 0.56 -12.13
N LEU A 200 4.00 1.06 -10.97
CA LEU A 200 4.48 2.34 -10.45
C LEU A 200 5.97 2.30 -10.10
N HIS A 201 6.45 1.21 -9.49
CA HIS A 201 7.85 1.08 -9.12
C HIS A 201 8.75 0.88 -10.34
N TYR A 202 8.45 -0.11 -11.17
CA TYR A 202 9.24 -0.46 -12.36
C TYR A 202 9.13 0.61 -13.45
N GLY A 203 7.91 1.02 -13.78
CA GLY A 203 7.64 1.91 -14.90
C GLY A 203 8.19 3.31 -14.71
N LEU A 204 8.25 3.83 -13.48
CA LEU A 204 8.72 5.20 -13.24
C LEU A 204 10.18 5.28 -12.77
N ILE A 205 10.73 4.22 -12.18
CA ILE A 205 12.12 4.22 -11.69
C ILE A 205 13.09 3.64 -12.73
N ASP A 206 12.67 2.60 -13.47
CA ASP A 206 13.59 1.78 -14.28
C ASP A 206 13.46 2.02 -15.79
N VAL A 207 12.29 2.44 -16.27
CA VAL A 207 12.07 2.63 -17.72
C VAL A 207 12.68 3.95 -18.20
N HIS A 208 13.43 3.86 -19.29
CA HIS A 208 13.99 5.01 -19.98
C HIS A 208 12.86 5.75 -20.71
N PHE A 209 12.66 7.04 -20.41
CA PHE A 209 11.62 7.93 -20.95
C PHE A 209 11.54 8.05 -22.50
N ILE A 210 12.43 7.36 -23.22
CA ILE A 210 12.57 7.41 -24.67
C ILE A 210 11.76 6.31 -25.36
N GLU A 211 11.39 5.23 -24.65
CA GLU A 211 10.79 4.05 -25.27
C GLU A 211 9.24 4.09 -25.23
N PRO A 212 8.56 3.70 -26.32
CA PRO A 212 7.09 3.75 -26.43
C PRO A 212 6.37 2.82 -25.44
N GLU A 213 7.08 1.86 -24.86
CA GLU A 213 6.58 0.97 -23.80
C GLU A 213 6.25 1.69 -22.50
N PHE A 214 6.84 2.86 -22.24
CA PHE A 214 6.55 3.67 -21.05
C PHE A 214 5.09 4.12 -21.03
N GLY A 215 4.58 4.64 -22.15
CA GLY A 215 3.21 5.12 -22.26
C GLY A 215 2.19 3.99 -22.08
N LEU A 216 2.48 2.82 -22.63
CA LEU A 216 1.63 1.64 -22.45
C LEU A 216 1.65 1.17 -20.99
N THR A 217 2.83 1.08 -20.39
CA THR A 217 3.01 0.65 -19.00
C THR A 217 2.32 1.60 -18.02
N MET A 218 2.44 2.91 -18.22
CA MET A 218 1.80 3.92 -17.37
C MET A 218 0.26 3.99 -17.53
N SER A 219 -0.29 3.42 -18.61
CA SER A 219 -1.74 3.31 -18.80
C SER A 219 -2.37 2.14 -18.02
N ILE A 220 -1.57 1.18 -17.56
CA ILE A 220 -2.05 -0.02 -16.86
C ILE A 220 -2.69 0.30 -15.51
N PRO A 221 -2.13 1.16 -14.63
CA PRO A 221 -2.74 1.49 -13.34
C PRO A 221 -4.14 2.13 -13.46
N PRO A 222 -4.36 3.19 -14.27
CA PRO A 222 -5.69 3.75 -14.41
C PRO A 222 -6.66 2.75 -15.06
N ALA A 223 -6.22 1.98 -16.07
CA ALA A 223 -7.06 0.95 -16.68
C ALA A 223 -7.53 -0.10 -15.66
N LEU A 224 -6.62 -0.61 -14.81
CA LEU A 224 -6.96 -1.57 -13.75
C LEU A 224 -7.93 -0.98 -12.74
N THR A 225 -7.72 0.26 -12.30
CA THR A 225 -8.65 0.91 -11.35
C THR A 225 -10.05 1.05 -11.94
N VAL A 226 -10.17 1.41 -13.22
CA VAL A 226 -11.46 1.50 -13.93
C VAL A 226 -12.13 0.14 -14.02
N VAL A 227 -11.39 -0.92 -14.36
CA VAL A 227 -11.93 -2.30 -14.43
C VAL A 227 -12.44 -2.77 -13.07
N ILE A 228 -11.71 -2.49 -11.98
CA ILE A 228 -12.14 -2.86 -10.61
C ILE A 228 -13.40 -2.08 -10.21
N VAL A 229 -13.44 -0.78 -10.48
CA VAL A 229 -14.61 0.07 -10.17
C VAL A 229 -15.83 -0.39 -10.96
N LEU A 230 -15.70 -0.61 -12.28
CA LEU A 230 -16.79 -1.11 -13.12
C LEU A 230 -17.26 -2.50 -12.69
N GLY A 231 -16.33 -3.41 -12.37
CA GLY A 231 -16.66 -4.74 -11.88
C GLY A 231 -17.40 -4.71 -10.53
N SER A 232 -17.02 -3.78 -9.65
CA SER A 232 -17.72 -3.58 -8.38
C SER A 232 -19.11 -2.98 -8.55
N LEU A 233 -19.30 -2.08 -9.51
CA LEU A 233 -20.59 -1.48 -9.86
C LEU A 233 -21.55 -2.51 -10.50
N SER A 234 -21.04 -3.38 -11.38
CA SER A 234 -21.85 -4.44 -12.00
C SER A 234 -22.31 -5.49 -10.99
N ALA A 235 -21.61 -5.65 -9.87
CA ALA A 235 -22.05 -6.55 -8.79
C ALA A 235 -23.16 -5.93 -7.90
N ILE A 236 -23.36 -4.60 -7.98
CA ILE A 236 -24.34 -3.86 -7.17
C ILE A 236 -25.70 -3.74 -7.88
N TRP A 237 -25.72 -3.78 -9.21
CA TRP A 237 -26.95 -3.80 -10.01
C TRP A 237 -27.21 -5.23 -10.51
N PRO A 238 -28.07 -6.02 -9.85
CA PRO A 238 -28.54 -7.29 -10.39
C PRO A 238 -29.39 -7.11 -11.64
#